data_AF-A0A6B3F228-F1
#
_entry.id   AF-A0A6B3F228-F1
#
_cell.length_a   1.000
_cell.length_b   1.000
_cell.length_c   1.000
_cell.angle_alpha   90.00
_cell.angle_beta   90.00
_cell.angle_gamma   90.00
#
_symmetry.space_group_name_H-M   'P 1'
#
loop_
_entity.id
_entity.type
_entity.pdbx_description
1 polymer ?
#
loop_
_entity_poly.entity_id
_entity_poly.type
_entity_poly.pdbx_seq_one_letter_code
_entity_poly.pdbx_strand_id
1 'polypeptide(L)' 'GRVHRLAMLSHIALRQGETDGAVEAAVEMAECATGMESRRLRERLRAVREHLVRTGGSGTGQAAELIDR' A
#
# COMPACT_ATOMS: atom_id res chain seq x y z
N GLY A 1 -10.37 4.19 11.19
CA GLY A 1 -11.09 3.81 9.95
C GLY A 1 -10.41 2.62 9.30
N ARG A 2 -11.15 1.81 8.51
CA ARG A 2 -10.68 0.57 7.86
C ARG A 2 -9.32 0.73 7.15
N VAL A 3 -9.14 1.84 6.43
CA VAL A 3 -7.89 2.27 5.77
C VAL A 3 -6.69 2.39 6.72
N HIS A 4 -6.89 2.92 7.94
CA HIS A 4 -5.81 3.04 8.92
C HIS A 4 -5.31 1.66 9.38
N ARG A 5 -6.22 0.70 9.53
CA ARG A 5 -5.88 -0.67 9.91
C ARG A 5 -5.15 -1.39 8.77
N LEU A 6 -5.61 -1.24 7.53
CA LEU A 6 -4.93 -1.79 6.34
C LEU A 6 -3.51 -1.23 6.16
N ALA A 7 -3.33 0.07 6.40
CA ALA A 7 -1.99 0.66 6.37
C ALA A 7 -1.03 0.08 7.43
N MET A 8 -1.55 -0.19 8.63
CA MET A 8 -0.77 -0.83 9.70
C MET A 8 -0.40 -2.26 9.33
N LEU A 9 -1.34 -3.02 8.74
CA LEU A 9 -1.09 -4.39 8.29
C LEU A 9 -0.02 -4.43 7.19
N SER A 10 -0.11 -3.56 6.19
CA SER A 10 0.91 -3.46 5.13
C SER A 10 2.29 -3.10 5.70
N HIS A 11 2.36 -2.18 6.67
CA HIS A 11 3.62 -1.81 7.32
C HIS A 11 4.22 -2.95 8.16
N ILE A 12 3.39 -3.73 8.86
CA ILE A 12 3.85 -4.88 9.65
C ILE A 12 4.35 -5.99 8.71
N ALA A 13 3.59 -6.33 7.67
CA ALA A 13 3.96 -7.36 6.70
C ALA A 13 5.30 -7.03 6.00
N LEU A 14 5.53 -5.76 5.63
CA LEU A 14 6.82 -5.31 5.08
C LEU A 14 7.98 -5.50 6.07
N ARG A 15 7.77 -5.27 7.37
CA ARG A 15 8.82 -5.48 8.39
C ARG A 15 9.11 -6.96 8.64
N GLN A 16 8.14 -7.84 8.40
CA GLN A 16 8.30 -9.29 8.52
C GLN A 16 8.86 -9.94 7.25
N GLY A 17 9.02 -9.18 6.16
CA GLY A 17 9.41 -9.71 4.85
C GLY A 17 8.28 -10.45 4.12
N GLU A 18 7.06 -10.40 4.67
CA GLU A 18 5.85 -10.98 4.08
C GLU A 18 5.32 -10.05 2.98
N THR A 19 5.91 -10.18 1.80
CA THR A 19 5.66 -9.27 0.68
C THR A 19 4.24 -9.42 0.14
N ASP A 20 3.70 -10.63 0.09
CA ASP A 20 2.33 -10.89 -0.39
C ASP A 20 1.27 -10.23 0.50
N GLY A 21 1.39 -10.37 1.83
CA GLY A 21 0.48 -9.73 2.78
C GLY A 21 0.57 -8.20 2.75
N ALA A 22 1.76 -7.66 2.46
CA ALA A 22 1.92 -6.22 2.28
C ALA A 22 1.20 -5.69 1.03
N VAL A 23 1.26 -6.46 -0.06
CA VAL A 23 0.61 -6.15 -1.34
C VAL A 23 -0.91 -6.21 -1.21
N GLU A 24 -1.47 -7.28 -0.65
CA GLU A 24 -2.92 -7.43 -0.47
C GLU A 24 -3.50 -6.28 0.35
N ALA A 25 -2.84 -5.95 1.47
CA ALA A 25 -3.25 -4.84 2.32
C ALA A 25 -3.14 -3.47 1.62
N ALA A 26 -2.18 -3.28 0.71
CA ALA A 26 -2.02 -2.05 -0.06
C ALA A 26 -3.10 -1.90 -1.14
N VAL A 27 -3.50 -3.00 -1.80
CA VAL A 27 -4.57 -3.03 -2.81
C VAL A 27 -5.92 -2.69 -2.19
N GLU A 28 -6.29 -3.38 -1.11
CA GLU A 28 -7.53 -3.09 -0.36
C GLU A 28 -7.58 -1.63 0.14
N MET A 29 -6.41 -1.07 0.46
CA MET A 29 -6.30 0.31 0.89
C MET A 29 -6.52 1.31 -0.25
N ALA A 30 -6.03 0.99 -1.46
CA ALA A 30 -6.28 1.76 -2.67
C ALA A 30 -7.77 1.71 -3.06
N GLU A 31 -8.40 0.53 -3.01
CA GLU A 31 -9.83 0.38 -3.32
C GLU A 31 -10.73 1.15 -2.33
N CYS A 32 -10.41 1.11 -1.03
CA CYS A 32 -11.09 1.96 -0.05
C CYS A 32 -10.83 3.47 -0.25
N ALA A 33 -9.69 3.84 -0.86
CA ALA A 33 -9.32 5.23 -1.11
C ALA A 33 -10.08 5.84 -2.30
N THR A 34 -10.48 5.03 -3.28
CA THR A 34 -11.16 5.48 -4.50
C THR A 34 -12.49 6.21 -4.23
N GLY A 35 -13.13 5.96 -3.08
CA GLY A 35 -14.33 6.68 -2.63
C GLY A 35 -14.08 7.90 -1.74
N MET A 36 -12.81 8.23 -1.42
CA MET A 36 -12.46 9.28 -0.47
C MET A 36 -11.38 10.21 -1.04
N GLU A 37 -11.74 11.44 -1.41
CA GLU A 37 -10.80 12.51 -1.77
C GLU A 37 -10.01 13.05 -0.56
N SER A 38 -9.26 12.17 0.11
CA SER A 38 -8.46 12.54 1.28
C SER A 38 -7.00 12.72 0.87
N ARG A 39 -6.54 13.98 0.84
CA ARG A 39 -5.15 14.34 0.47
C ARG A 39 -4.10 13.57 1.29
N ARG A 40 -4.38 13.37 2.59
CA ARG A 40 -3.53 12.60 3.52
C ARG A 40 -3.41 11.12 3.15
N LEU A 41 -4.44 10.55 2.50
CA LEU A 41 -4.43 9.17 2.04
C LEU A 41 -3.55 9.01 0.80
N ARG A 42 -3.62 9.96 -0.14
CA ARG A 42 -2.72 10.02 -1.30
C ARG A 42 -1.26 10.15 -0.88
N GLU A 43 -0.94 11.00 0.10
CA GLU A 43 0.43 11.12 0.61
C GLU A 43 0.94 9.81 1.22
N ARG A 44 0.08 9.08 1.94
CA ARG A 44 0.44 7.77 2.50
C ARG A 44 0.61 6.69 1.43
N LEU A 45 -0.27 6.66 0.44
CA LEU A 45 -0.16 5.74 -0.70
C LEU A 45 1.14 5.98 -1.47
N ARG A 46 1.51 7.25 -1.70
CA ARG A 46 2.79 7.62 -2.32
C ARG A 46 3.98 7.12 -1.50
N ALA A 47 3.96 7.29 -0.18
CA ALA A 47 5.02 6.80 0.70
C ALA A 47 5.16 5.26 0.66
N VAL A 48 4.03 4.53 0.59
CA VAL A 48 4.02 3.06 0.45
C VAL A 48 4.59 2.65 -0.91
N ARG A 49 4.21 3.32 -2.00
CA ARG A 49 4.76 3.11 -3.35
C ARG A 49 6.27 3.31 -3.38
N GLU A 50 6.78 4.43 -2.87
CA GLU A 50 8.23 4.70 -2.80
C GLU A 50 8.97 3.62 -2.00
N HIS A 51 8.32 3.08 -0.97
CA HIS A 51 8.90 2.00 -0.21
C HIS A 51 8.95 0.69 -1.01
N LEU A 52 7.86 0.32 -1.69
CA LEU A 52 7.77 -0.88 -2.51
C LEU A 52 8.80 -0.89 -3.65
N VAL A 53 8.93 0.24 -4.37
CA VAL A 53 9.91 0.41 -5.46
C VAL A 53 11.35 0.25 -4.94
N ARG A 54 11.64 0.75 -3.75
CA ARG A 54 12.98 0.67 -3.14
C ARG A 54 13.32 -0.74 -2.63
N THR A 55 12.34 -1.53 -2.20
CA THR A 55 12.56 -2.89 -1.69
C THR A 55 12.68 -3.92 -2.81
N GLY A 56 12.11 -3.67 -4.00
CA GLY A 56 12.39 -4.43 -5.22
C GLY A 56 11.95 -5.91 -5.25
N GLY A 57 11.04 -6.32 -4.37
CA GLY A 57 10.55 -7.70 -4.31
C GLY A 57 9.60 -8.07 -5.45
N SER A 58 9.57 -9.34 -5.86
CA SER A 58 8.59 -9.87 -6.83
C SER A 58 7.16 -9.56 -6.35
N GLY A 59 6.42 -8.74 -7.11
CA GLY A 59 5.07 -8.29 -6.76
C GLY A 59 4.95 -6.80 -6.38
N THR A 60 6.08 -6.14 -6.06
CA THR A 60 6.10 -4.70 -5.71
C THR A 60 5.72 -3.79 -6.89
N GLY A 61 6.07 -4.18 -8.12
CA GLY A 61 5.73 -3.43 -9.33
C GLY A 61 4.21 -3.38 -9.59
N GLN A 62 3.54 -4.52 -9.47
CA GLN A 62 2.09 -4.63 -9.70
C GLN A 62 1.29 -3.84 -8.65
N ALA A 63 1.76 -3.82 -7.40
CA ALA A 63 1.19 -3.00 -6.34
C ALA A 63 1.41 -1.49 -6.56
N ALA A 64 2.58 -1.09 -7.08
CA ALA A 64 2.85 0.30 -7.42
C ALA A 64 1.95 0.81 -8.56
N GLU A 65 1.70 -0.02 -9.58
CA GLU A 65 0.79 0.31 -10.70
C GLU A 65 -0.66 0.47 -10.26
N LEU A 66 -1.13 -0.35 -9.30
CA LEU A 66 -2.47 -0.22 -8.71
C LEU A 66 -2.62 1.06 -7.87
N ILE A 67 -1.54 1.56 -7.28
CA ILE A 67 -1.54 2.81 -6.49
C ILE A 67 -1.52 4.06 -7.37
N ASP A 68 -0.89 4.00 -8.56
CA ASP A 68 -0.81 5.13 -9.51
C ASP A 68 -2.12 5.34 -10.32
N ARG A 69 -3.12 4.45 -10.18
CA ARG A 69 -4.41 4.50 -10.90
C ARG A 69 -5.45 5.35 -10.16
#